data_AF-A0A831YG09-F1
#
_entry.id   AF-A0A831YG09-F1
#
_cell.length_a   1.000
_cell.length_b   1.000
_cell.length_c   1.000
_cell.angle_alpha   90.00
_cell.angle_beta   90.00
_cell.angle_gamma   90.00
#
_symmetry.space_group_name_H-M   'P 1'
#
loop_
_entity.id
_entity.type
_entity.pdbx_description
1 polymer ?
#
loop_
_entity_poly.entity_id
_entity_poly.type
_entity_poly.pdbx_seq_one_letter_code
_entity_poly.pdbx_strand_id
1 'polypeptide(L)'
;MGDIKEEVQHKNLTIRFTRTNLTFNEYLVFIDAVCAGWIRDGITWLRNRFGEKYRGHMGLLGNALILCAVKTLCIDTVPEPSLIEAKKRLQADVAVIGAEELLIVEVKLHHERYLEFPVVETQLERQVAEMLPVLRRYSIKFAVLHLFTADMPSLPPRMPRYVKAL
;
A
#
# COMPACT_ATOMS: atom_id res chain seq x y z
N MET A 1 -19.41 2.06 6.43
CA MET A 1 -18.33 1.14 5.98
C MET A 1 -17.71 1.76 4.76
N GLY A 2 -16.39 1.71 4.65
CA GLY A 2 -15.71 2.28 3.50
C GLY A 2 -15.59 1.32 2.34
N ASP A 3 -15.59 1.86 1.12
CA ASP A 3 -15.47 1.07 -0.09
C ASP A 3 -14.04 1.06 -0.62
N ILE A 4 -13.70 0.00 -1.36
CA ILE A 4 -12.48 -0.08 -2.15
C ILE A 4 -12.87 0.39 -3.56
N LYS A 5 -12.22 1.45 -4.04
CA LYS A 5 -12.59 2.14 -5.28
C LYS A 5 -11.42 2.17 -6.26
N GLU A 6 -11.76 2.19 -7.55
CA GLU A 6 -10.78 2.36 -8.62
C GLU A 6 -10.34 3.82 -8.74
N GLU A 7 -11.21 4.76 -8.38
CA GLU A 7 -10.92 6.19 -8.37
C GLU A 7 -11.67 6.89 -7.25
N VAL A 8 -11.02 7.90 -6.70
CA VAL A 8 -11.55 8.79 -5.66
C VAL A 8 -11.04 10.21 -5.90
N GLN A 9 -11.84 11.18 -5.46
CA GLN A 9 -11.45 12.59 -5.44
C GLN A 9 -11.17 13.00 -4.00
N HIS A 10 -10.02 13.61 -3.75
CA HIS A 10 -9.69 14.25 -2.48
C HIS A 10 -9.45 15.73 -2.73
N LYS A 11 -10.42 16.57 -2.35
CA LYS A 11 -10.47 17.98 -2.76
C LYS A 11 -10.46 18.03 -4.31
N ASN A 12 -9.50 18.72 -4.92
CA ASN A 12 -9.35 18.81 -6.38
C ASN A 12 -8.33 17.81 -6.96
N LEU A 13 -7.91 16.82 -6.16
CA LEU A 13 -6.91 15.84 -6.56
C LEU A 13 -7.58 14.50 -6.88
N THR A 14 -7.34 14.01 -8.09
CA THR A 14 -7.76 12.68 -8.52
C THR A 14 -6.72 11.65 -8.10
N ILE A 15 -7.19 10.59 -7.45
CA ILE A 15 -6.39 9.45 -7.02
C ILE A 15 -6.99 8.23 -7.70
N ARG A 16 -6.18 7.55 -8.50
CA ARG A 16 -6.66 6.42 -9.30
C ARG A 16 -5.80 5.20 -9.09
N PHE A 17 -6.43 4.05 -8.97
CA PHE A 17 -5.79 2.75 -9.08
C PHE A 17 -4.93 2.71 -10.35
N THR A 18 -3.69 2.28 -10.20
CA THR A 18 -2.85 2.01 -11.37
C THR A 18 -2.44 0.57 -11.40
N ARG A 19 -2.84 -0.10 -12.47
CA ARG A 19 -2.52 -1.49 -12.72
C ARG A 19 -1.01 -1.67 -12.79
N THR A 20 -0.45 -2.37 -11.80
CA THR A 20 0.93 -2.87 -11.86
C THR A 20 0.93 -4.36 -12.21
N ASN A 21 0.14 -5.17 -11.49
CA ASN A 21 0.18 -6.64 -11.56
C ASN A 21 -1.20 -7.27 -11.74
N LEU A 22 -2.23 -6.70 -11.10
CA LEU A 22 -3.61 -7.19 -11.14
C LEU A 22 -4.52 -6.18 -11.84
N THR A 23 -5.59 -6.64 -12.49
CA THR A 23 -6.73 -5.77 -12.77
C THR A 23 -7.43 -5.38 -11.47
N PHE A 24 -8.20 -4.29 -11.47
CA PHE A 24 -8.93 -3.85 -10.29
C PHE A 24 -9.85 -4.95 -9.74
N ASN A 25 -10.59 -5.65 -10.62
CA ASN A 25 -11.46 -6.76 -10.23
C ASN A 25 -10.70 -7.96 -9.65
N GLU A 26 -9.56 -8.35 -10.23
CA GLU A 26 -8.71 -9.39 -9.63
C GLU A 26 -8.23 -8.97 -8.23
N TYR A 27 -7.92 -7.69 -8.05
CA TYR A 27 -7.50 -7.14 -6.77
C TYR A 27 -8.62 -7.22 -5.73
N LEU A 28 -9.86 -6.89 -6.09
CA LEU A 28 -11.01 -7.00 -5.18
C LEU A 28 -11.21 -8.44 -4.69
N VAL A 29 -11.18 -9.41 -5.62
CA VAL A 29 -11.28 -10.84 -5.27
C VAL A 29 -10.13 -11.27 -4.34
N PHE A 30 -8.93 -10.76 -4.59
CA PHE A 30 -7.78 -11.03 -3.74
C PHE A 30 -7.93 -10.44 -2.34
N ILE A 31 -8.40 -9.19 -2.21
CA ILE A 31 -8.66 -8.56 -0.91
C ILE A 31 -9.73 -9.33 -0.14
N ASP A 32 -10.80 -9.77 -0.80
CA ASP A 32 -11.85 -10.55 -0.13
C ASP A 32 -11.33 -11.90 0.38
N ALA A 33 -10.45 -12.58 -0.37
CA ALA A 33 -9.78 -13.80 0.10
C ALA A 33 -8.90 -13.52 1.32
N VAL A 34 -8.15 -12.41 1.31
CA VAL A 34 -7.35 -11.98 2.46
C VAL A 34 -8.24 -11.59 3.65
N CYS A 35 -9.40 -10.97 3.44
CA CYS A 35 -10.30 -10.67 4.54
C CYS A 35 -10.96 -11.91 5.16
N ALA A 36 -11.21 -12.94 4.36
CA ALA A 36 -11.81 -14.18 4.84
C ALA A 36 -10.82 -15.03 5.67
N GLY A 37 -9.59 -15.18 5.20
CA GLY A 37 -8.62 -16.11 5.80
C GLY A 37 -7.21 -15.54 6.00
N TRP A 38 -7.07 -14.22 6.00
CA TRP A 38 -5.84 -13.49 6.29
C TRP A 38 -4.66 -13.98 5.41
N ILE A 39 -3.50 -14.16 6.03
CA ILE A 39 -2.25 -14.53 5.36
C ILE A 39 -2.38 -15.86 4.62
N ARG A 40 -3.06 -16.85 5.21
CA ARG A 40 -3.14 -18.21 4.64
C ARG A 40 -3.87 -18.21 3.31
N ASP A 41 -5.05 -17.59 3.27
CA ASP A 41 -5.90 -17.61 2.08
C ASP A 41 -5.35 -16.64 1.02
N GLY A 42 -4.71 -15.54 1.45
CA GLY A 42 -3.96 -14.66 0.56
C GLY A 42 -2.78 -15.35 -0.14
N ILE A 43 -1.96 -16.11 0.60
CA ILE A 43 -0.86 -16.89 0.00
C ILE A 43 -1.40 -17.95 -0.96
N THR A 44 -2.48 -18.64 -0.58
CA THR A 44 -3.14 -19.63 -1.45
C THR A 44 -3.60 -18.98 -2.75
N TRP A 45 -4.24 -17.81 -2.68
CA TRP A 45 -4.67 -17.06 -3.86
C TRP A 45 -3.49 -16.68 -4.76
N LEU A 46 -2.42 -16.12 -4.19
CA LEU A 46 -1.22 -15.73 -4.94
C LEU A 46 -0.57 -16.94 -5.63
N ARG A 47 -0.48 -18.09 -4.97
CA ARG A 47 0.02 -19.34 -5.56
C ARG A 47 -0.83 -19.79 -6.75
N ASN A 48 -2.15 -19.75 -6.60
CA ASN A 48 -3.06 -20.12 -7.68
C ASN A 48 -2.95 -19.16 -8.87
N ARG A 49 -2.75 -17.86 -8.62
CA ARG A 49 -2.70 -16.83 -9.67
C ARG A 49 -1.35 -16.76 -10.42
N PHE A 50 -0.24 -16.93 -9.70
CA PHE A 50 1.11 -16.68 -10.20
C PHE A 50 2.00 -17.94 -10.24
N GLY A 51 1.49 -19.09 -9.79
CA GLY A 51 2.24 -20.34 -9.75
C GLY A 51 3.52 -20.22 -8.92
N GLU A 52 4.61 -20.78 -9.42
CA GLU A 52 5.92 -20.75 -8.75
C GLU A 52 6.47 -19.34 -8.50
N LYS A 53 6.02 -18.35 -9.27
CA LYS A 53 6.47 -16.95 -9.19
C LYS A 53 5.76 -16.15 -8.11
N TYR A 54 4.80 -16.72 -7.38
CA TYR A 54 3.99 -16.00 -6.38
C TYR A 54 4.82 -15.22 -5.35
N ARG A 55 6.02 -15.70 -5.03
CA ARG A 55 6.95 -15.06 -4.08
C ARG A 55 7.35 -13.63 -4.50
N GLY A 56 7.43 -13.35 -5.80
CA GLY A 56 7.71 -11.99 -6.31
C GLY A 56 6.55 -11.01 -6.13
N HIS A 57 5.37 -11.52 -5.76
CA HIS A 57 4.13 -10.75 -5.63
C HIS A 57 3.65 -10.62 -4.17
N MET A 58 4.50 -10.95 -3.21
CA MET A 58 4.17 -10.85 -1.78
C MET A 58 3.90 -9.40 -1.32
N GLY A 59 4.38 -8.39 -2.05
CA GLY A 59 3.99 -6.99 -1.83
C GLY A 59 2.47 -6.80 -1.94
N LEU A 60 1.81 -7.46 -2.89
CA LEU A 60 0.35 -7.43 -3.03
C LEU A 60 -0.35 -7.92 -1.76
N LEU A 61 0.19 -8.96 -1.11
CA LEU A 61 -0.36 -9.47 0.14
C LEU A 61 -0.29 -8.42 1.26
N GLY A 62 0.82 -7.68 1.35
CA GLY A 62 0.95 -6.58 2.30
C GLY A 62 -0.14 -5.52 2.09
N ASN A 63 -0.32 -5.09 0.84
CA ASN A 63 -1.30 -4.08 0.47
C ASN A 63 -2.73 -4.56 0.78
N ALA A 64 -3.06 -5.81 0.43
CA ALA A 64 -4.36 -6.41 0.71
C ALA A 64 -4.65 -6.56 2.21
N LEU A 65 -3.65 -6.88 3.03
CA LEU A 65 -3.80 -6.93 4.49
C LEU A 65 -4.15 -5.55 5.07
N ILE A 66 -3.48 -4.50 4.63
CA ILE A 66 -3.80 -3.13 5.04
C ILE A 66 -5.21 -2.75 4.60
N LEU A 67 -5.53 -2.93 3.31
CA LEU A 67 -6.85 -2.63 2.75
C LEU A 67 -7.95 -3.36 3.50
N CYS A 68 -7.74 -4.63 3.84
CA CYS A 68 -8.70 -5.38 4.64
C CYS A 68 -8.89 -4.79 6.04
N ALA A 69 -7.79 -4.44 6.72
CA ALA A 69 -7.83 -3.88 8.06
C ALA A 69 -8.55 -2.51 8.09
N VAL A 70 -8.37 -1.69 7.06
CA VAL A 70 -8.94 -0.33 7.01
C VAL A 70 -10.33 -0.26 6.36
N LYS A 71 -10.79 -1.31 5.65
CA LYS A 71 -12.12 -1.38 4.99
C LYS A 71 -13.28 -1.06 5.95
N THR A 72 -13.13 -1.41 7.23
CA THR A 72 -14.17 -1.18 8.24
C THR A 72 -14.08 0.20 8.93
N LEU A 73 -12.94 0.89 8.81
CA LEU A 73 -12.62 2.08 9.61
C LEU A 73 -12.61 3.39 8.79
N CYS A 74 -12.44 3.30 7.46
CA CYS A 74 -12.23 4.47 6.61
C CYS A 74 -13.42 4.75 5.68
N ILE A 75 -13.43 5.90 4.99
CA ILE A 75 -14.49 6.26 4.03
C ILE A 75 -14.27 5.54 2.71
N ASP A 76 -13.08 5.69 2.13
CA ASP A 76 -12.74 5.08 0.86
C ASP A 76 -11.27 4.67 0.86
N THR A 77 -10.95 3.65 0.07
CA THR A 77 -9.58 3.19 -0.12
C THR A 77 -9.31 2.89 -1.58
N VAL A 78 -8.06 3.10 -2.00
CA VAL A 78 -7.62 2.78 -3.36
C VAL A 78 -6.35 1.92 -3.25
N PRO A 79 -6.35 0.69 -3.81
CA PRO A 79 -5.13 -0.10 -3.95
C PRO A 79 -4.21 0.54 -4.98
N GLU A 80 -2.90 0.36 -4.84
CA GLU A 80 -1.88 0.80 -5.82
C GLU A 80 -2.15 2.19 -6.45
N PRO A 81 -2.46 3.22 -5.64
CA PRO A 81 -2.88 4.51 -6.14
C PRO A 81 -1.74 5.19 -6.88
N SER A 82 -2.11 5.88 -7.94
CA SER A 82 -1.30 6.91 -8.56
C SER A 82 -1.89 8.27 -8.25
N LEU A 83 -1.09 9.10 -7.61
CA LEU A 83 -1.31 10.53 -7.51
C LEU A 83 -0.61 11.22 -8.68
N ILE A 84 -1.35 11.99 -9.47
CA ILE A 84 -0.79 12.74 -10.59
C ILE A 84 -1.14 14.21 -10.38
N GLU A 85 -0.13 15.06 -10.21
CA GLU A 85 -0.30 16.52 -10.26
C GLU A 85 0.78 17.12 -11.17
N ALA A 86 0.35 17.84 -12.20
CA ALA A 86 1.21 18.32 -13.29
C ALA A 86 2.02 17.17 -13.93
N LYS A 87 3.36 17.27 -13.93
CA LYS A 87 4.28 16.26 -14.48
C LYS A 87 4.85 15.32 -13.41
N LYS A 88 4.39 15.44 -12.17
CA LYS A 88 4.86 14.62 -11.05
C LYS A 88 3.88 13.49 -10.78
N ARG A 89 4.43 12.31 -10.48
CA ARG A 89 3.67 11.12 -10.17
C ARG A 89 4.19 10.49 -8.89
N LEU A 90 3.28 10.16 -8.00
CA LEU A 90 3.54 9.34 -6.82
C LEU A 90 2.78 8.03 -6.98
N GLN A 91 3.50 6.91 -7.02
CA GLN A 91 2.89 5.59 -6.97
C GLN A 91 3.12 5.01 -5.59
N ALA A 92 2.05 4.66 -4.89
CA ALA A 92 2.14 4.06 -3.57
C ALA A 92 1.39 2.74 -3.52
N ASP A 93 1.51 2.03 -2.41
CA ASP A 93 0.86 0.74 -2.20
C ASP A 93 -0.64 0.86 -1.88
N VAL A 94 -1.01 1.81 -1.02
CA VAL A 94 -2.40 2.03 -0.59
C VAL A 94 -2.68 3.52 -0.36
N ALA A 95 -3.86 3.99 -0.77
CA ALA A 95 -4.42 5.26 -0.35
C ALA A 95 -5.64 5.02 0.54
N VAL A 96 -5.72 5.75 1.64
CA VAL A 96 -6.79 5.70 2.63
C VAL A 96 -7.38 7.08 2.81
N ILE A 97 -8.68 7.21 2.56
CA ILE A 97 -9.41 8.48 2.67
C ILE A 97 -10.22 8.48 3.96
N GLY A 98 -9.90 9.42 4.83
CA GLY A 98 -10.74 9.84 5.96
C GLY A 98 -11.61 11.04 5.60
N ALA A 99 -12.34 11.56 6.57
CA ALA A 99 -13.27 12.69 6.37
C ALA A 99 -12.57 13.97 5.90
N GLU A 100 -11.36 14.24 6.42
CA GLU A 100 -10.63 15.49 6.14
C GLU A 100 -9.21 15.25 5.62
N GLU A 101 -8.72 14.02 5.72
CA GLU A 101 -7.32 13.66 5.47
C GLU A 101 -7.20 12.49 4.50
N LEU A 102 -6.15 12.55 3.68
CA LEU A 102 -5.71 11.44 2.87
C LEU A 102 -4.41 10.90 3.45
N LEU A 103 -4.36 9.60 3.69
CA LEU A 103 -3.14 8.89 4.07
C LEU A 103 -2.67 8.03 2.91
N ILE A 104 -1.46 8.29 2.43
CA ILE A 104 -0.74 7.43 1.50
C ILE A 104 0.17 6.50 2.31
N VAL A 105 0.06 5.21 2.04
CA VAL A 105 0.79 4.17 2.75
C VAL A 105 1.65 3.39 1.78
N GLU A 106 2.93 3.28 2.11
CA GLU A 106 3.83 2.29 1.54
C GLU A 106 3.89 1.08 2.47
N VAL A 107 3.80 -0.13 1.92
CA VAL A 107 3.77 -1.36 2.68
C VAL A 107 5.02 -2.20 2.38
N LYS A 108 5.76 -2.52 3.43
CA LYS A 108 6.90 -3.44 3.38
C LYS A 108 6.56 -4.70 4.12
N LEU A 109 6.25 -5.76 3.37
CA LEU A 109 6.07 -7.09 3.93
C LEU A 109 7.42 -7.79 4.08
N HIS A 110 7.83 -8.00 5.32
CA HIS A 110 9.04 -8.72 5.70
C HIS A 110 8.68 -10.16 6.04
N HIS A 111 9.49 -11.09 5.54
CA HIS A 111 9.43 -12.51 5.90
C HIS A 111 10.86 -13.03 6.10
N GLU A 112 11.08 -14.03 6.97
CA GLU A 112 12.42 -14.47 7.44
C GLU A 112 13.43 -14.67 6.29
N ARG A 113 12.97 -15.29 5.19
CA ARG A 113 13.73 -15.57 3.97
C ARG A 113 14.10 -14.32 3.15
N TYR A 114 13.64 -13.15 3.58
CA TYR A 114 13.81 -11.88 2.87
C TYR A 114 14.58 -10.84 3.70
N LEU A 115 15.04 -11.20 4.91
CA LEU A 115 15.94 -10.37 5.72
C LEU A 115 17.31 -10.13 5.05
N GLU A 116 17.66 -10.98 4.08
CA GLU A 116 18.90 -10.85 3.29
C GLU A 116 18.81 -9.77 2.21
N PHE A 117 17.61 -9.30 1.86
CA PHE A 117 17.47 -8.22 0.90
C PHE A 117 17.59 -6.88 1.62
N PRO A 118 18.57 -6.03 1.25
CA PRO A 118 18.71 -4.73 1.88
C PRO A 118 17.40 -3.94 1.72
N VAL A 119 16.99 -3.24 2.78
CA VAL A 119 15.95 -2.20 2.70
C VAL A 119 16.51 -1.14 1.76
N VAL A 120 16.18 -1.27 0.48
CA VAL A 120 16.60 -0.30 -0.55
C VAL A 120 15.83 0.97 -0.28
N GLU A 121 16.55 2.09 -0.18
CA GLU A 121 16.01 3.44 -0.22
C GLU A 121 14.96 3.48 -1.33
N THR A 122 13.69 3.50 -0.95
CA THR A 122 12.62 3.18 -1.91
C THR A 122 12.58 4.29 -2.96
N GLN A 123 12.37 3.95 -4.23
CA GLN A 123 12.09 4.96 -5.28
C GLN A 123 11.01 5.95 -4.82
N LEU A 124 10.13 5.50 -3.92
CA LEU A 124 9.11 6.29 -3.28
C LEU A 124 9.63 7.41 -2.36
N GLU A 125 10.73 7.25 -1.64
CA GLU A 125 11.29 8.33 -0.81
C GLU A 125 11.68 9.56 -1.67
N ARG A 126 12.26 9.31 -2.85
CA ARG A 126 12.56 10.38 -3.82
C ARG A 126 11.28 11.01 -4.37
N GLN A 127 10.30 10.19 -4.74
CA GLN A 127 9.01 10.68 -5.21
C GLN A 127 8.29 11.53 -4.15
N VAL A 128 8.30 11.11 -2.89
CA VAL A 128 7.71 11.85 -1.75
C VAL A 128 8.42 13.19 -1.57
N ALA A 129 9.75 13.22 -1.62
CA ALA A 129 10.50 14.48 -1.55
C ALA A 129 10.15 15.44 -2.71
N GLU A 130 10.03 14.93 -3.93
CA GLU A 130 9.63 15.71 -5.10
C GLU A 130 8.16 16.20 -5.02
N MET A 131 7.31 15.43 -4.37
CA MET A 131 5.87 15.68 -4.18
C MET A 131 5.56 16.48 -2.91
N LEU A 132 6.54 16.81 -2.06
CA LEU A 132 6.30 17.43 -0.76
C LEU A 132 5.38 18.67 -0.79
N PRO A 133 5.50 19.60 -1.77
CA PRO A 133 4.59 20.74 -1.88
C PRO A 133 3.13 20.32 -2.16
N VAL A 134 2.94 19.26 -2.95
CA VAL A 134 1.63 18.67 -3.25
C VAL A 134 1.04 18.07 -1.99
N LEU A 135 1.82 17.24 -1.28
CA LEU A 135 1.36 16.59 -0.06
C LEU A 135 0.89 17.62 0.97
N ARG A 136 1.65 18.70 1.18
CA ARG A 136 1.26 19.80 2.09
C ARG A 136 -0.01 20.51 1.62
N ARG A 137 -0.11 20.86 0.33
CA ARG A 137 -1.26 21.59 -0.23
C ARG A 137 -2.58 20.83 -0.01
N TYR A 138 -2.56 19.51 -0.20
CA TYR A 138 -3.76 18.69 -0.09
C TYR A 138 -3.95 18.05 1.29
N SER A 139 -3.09 18.37 2.26
CA SER A 139 -3.10 17.78 3.61
C SER A 139 -2.98 16.25 3.56
N ILE A 140 -2.06 15.77 2.75
CA ILE A 140 -1.79 14.35 2.53
C ILE A 140 -0.68 13.92 3.48
N LYS A 141 -0.99 12.93 4.31
CA LYS A 141 -0.01 12.27 5.17
C LYS A 141 0.61 11.09 4.43
N PHE A 142 1.87 10.83 4.73
CA PHE A 142 2.60 9.69 4.18
C PHE A 142 3.10 8.81 5.33
N ALA A 143 2.91 7.50 5.21
CA ALA A 143 3.39 6.52 6.17
C ALA A 143 4.05 5.34 5.47
N VAL A 144 5.03 4.73 6.12
CA VAL A 144 5.60 3.45 5.72
C VAL A 144 5.27 2.42 6.79
N LEU A 145 4.57 1.36 6.42
CA LEU A 145 4.20 0.27 7.31
C LEU A 145 5.06 -0.95 7.04
N HIS A 146 5.71 -1.45 8.08
CA HIS A 146 6.49 -2.67 8.03
C HIS A 146 5.67 -3.80 8.66
N LEU A 147 5.29 -4.79 7.86
CA LEU A 147 4.55 -5.97 8.30
C LEU A 147 5.53 -7.14 8.45
N PHE A 148 5.58 -7.75 9.62
CA PHE A 148 6.44 -8.89 9.90
C PHE A 148 5.59 -10.14 10.02
N THR A 149 5.95 -11.19 9.28
CA THR A 149 5.36 -12.53 9.49
C THR A 149 5.93 -13.16 10.78
N ALA A 150 5.19 -14.10 11.37
CA ALA A 150 5.52 -14.72 12.66
C ALA A 150 6.96 -15.29 12.69
N ASP A 151 7.55 -15.35 13.88
CA ASP A 151 8.90 -15.86 14.18
C ASP A 151 10.08 -15.00 13.70
N MET A 152 9.83 -13.80 13.17
CA MET A 152 10.89 -12.82 12.97
C MET A 152 11.20 -12.03 14.24
N PRO A 153 12.49 -11.83 14.58
CA PRO A 153 12.84 -10.84 15.58
C PRO A 153 12.25 -9.51 15.12
N SER A 154 11.57 -8.79 16.01
CA SER A 154 11.20 -7.40 15.77
C SER A 154 12.50 -6.62 15.59
N LEU A 155 13.06 -6.62 14.38
CA LEU A 155 14.15 -5.73 14.05
C LEU A 155 13.59 -4.34 14.35
N PRO A 156 14.32 -3.50 15.10
CA PRO A 156 13.93 -2.10 15.18
C PRO A 156 13.79 -1.66 13.73
N PRO A 157 12.62 -1.13 13.31
CA PRO A 157 12.49 -0.65 11.95
C PRO A 157 13.69 0.27 11.76
N ARG A 158 14.53 -0.04 10.77
CA ARG A 158 15.38 1.00 10.20
C ARG A 158 14.38 1.97 9.61
N MET A 159 13.86 2.84 10.46
CA MET A 159 12.84 3.81 10.08
C MET A 159 13.43 4.51 8.86
N PRO A 160 12.65 4.68 7.78
CA PRO A 160 12.95 5.76 6.86
C PRO A 160 13.20 6.99 7.72
N ARG A 161 14.25 7.77 7.44
CA ARG A 161 14.70 8.92 8.27
C ARG A 161 13.65 10.03 8.44
N TYR A 162 12.42 9.81 7.97
CA TYR A 162 11.30 10.74 7.94
C TYR A 162 10.00 10.09 8.43
N VAL A 163 9.97 9.57 9.66
CA VAL A 163 8.76 9.75 10.48
C VAL A 163 8.85 11.13 11.12
N LYS A 164 8.82 12.17 10.27
CA LYS A 164 8.48 13.51 10.72
C LYS A 164 7.04 13.68 10.28
N ALA A 165 6.12 13.65 11.24
CA ALA A 165 4.77 14.14 11.02
C ALA A 165 4.89 15.47 10.25
N LEU A 166 4.40 15.47 9.01
CA LEU A 166 4.22 16.68 8.22
C LEU A 166 2.98 17.41 8.71
#